data_AF-A0A141RFD4-F1
#
_entry.id   AF-A0A141RFD4-F1
#
_cell.length_a   1.000
_cell.length_b   1.000
_cell.length_c   1.000
_cell.angle_alpha   90.00
_cell.angle_beta   90.00
_cell.angle_gamma   90.00
#
_symmetry.space_group_name_H-M   'P 1'
#
loop_
_entity.id
_entity.type
_entity.pdbx_description
1 polymer ?
#
loop_
_entity_poly.entity_id
_entity_poly.type
_entity_poly.pdbx_seq_one_letter_code
_entity_poly.pdbx_strand_id
1 'polypeptide(L)'
;PSTGPYAVVRNNQNQLKIHAFEDYFGYRALIDEVNVWVLPEISEEPNGGLTLQGNTESEKAVESRLEEGCYYLLFDSRSPLGANDAVRRWLSYLFQPANLLYHAGEHYQGNWFPAYGLLPRWHHASNHACEKPAGLETVTLTYYRDHVEHRVIGGIMRDLLAAHQVKLEIQELEYDAWHRGEVVSDIWLNSVNFTLPI
;
A
#
# COMPACT_ATOMS: atom_id res chain seq x y z
N PRO A 1 -30.86 -4.14 -4.68
CA PRO A 1 -30.98 -5.41 -5.43
C PRO A 1 -29.60 -5.81 -5.99
N SER A 2 -29.05 -6.92 -5.49
CA SER A 2 -27.82 -7.51 -6.03
C SER A 2 -28.14 -8.17 -7.36
N THR A 3 -27.33 -7.93 -8.40
CA THR A 3 -27.38 -8.68 -9.67
C THR A 3 -26.26 -9.72 -9.75
N GLY A 4 -25.58 -10.02 -8.65
CA GLY A 4 -24.45 -10.95 -8.61
C GLY A 4 -24.84 -12.39 -8.21
N PRO A 5 -23.91 -13.34 -8.33
CA PRO A 5 -24.14 -14.76 -8.01
C PRO A 5 -24.35 -15.07 -6.52
N TYR A 6 -24.23 -14.05 -5.67
CA TYR A 6 -24.46 -14.18 -4.23
C TYR A 6 -25.44 -13.12 -3.71
N ALA A 7 -26.24 -13.52 -2.72
CA ALA A 7 -27.14 -12.66 -1.96
C ALA A 7 -26.61 -12.46 -0.54
N VAL A 8 -26.77 -11.24 0.00
CA VAL A 8 -26.35 -10.92 1.37
C VAL A 8 -27.35 -11.52 2.35
N VAL A 9 -26.84 -12.35 3.27
CA VAL A 9 -27.62 -12.99 4.34
C VAL A 9 -27.38 -12.30 5.68
N ARG A 10 -26.15 -11.86 5.95
CA ARG A 10 -25.79 -11.09 7.15
C ARG A 10 -24.75 -10.04 6.80
N ASN A 11 -24.93 -8.83 7.31
CA ASN A 11 -23.92 -7.79 7.27
C ASN A 11 -23.94 -7.06 8.61
N ASN A 12 -22.93 -7.30 9.44
CA ASN A 12 -22.71 -6.56 10.68
C ASN A 12 -21.22 -6.21 10.83
N GLN A 13 -20.86 -5.54 11.93
CA GLN A 13 -19.51 -5.02 12.15
C GLN A 13 -18.39 -6.07 12.12
N ASN A 14 -18.70 -7.35 12.31
CA ASN A 14 -17.71 -8.42 12.47
C ASN A 14 -17.82 -9.50 11.40
N GLN A 15 -18.89 -9.51 10.62
CA GLN A 15 -19.18 -10.59 9.68
C GLN A 15 -20.06 -10.12 8.52
N LEU A 16 -19.57 -10.39 7.31
CA LEU A 16 -20.38 -10.44 6.10
C LEU A 16 -20.57 -11.91 5.70
N LYS A 17 -21.83 -12.35 5.64
CA LYS A 17 -22.22 -13.67 5.14
C LYS A 17 -23.03 -13.52 3.88
N ILE A 18 -22.62 -14.22 2.82
CA ILE A 18 -23.33 -14.26 1.54
C ILE A 18 -23.58 -15.71 1.11
N HIS A 19 -24.72 -15.97 0.48
CA HIS A 19 -25.11 -17.29 -0.01
C HIS A 19 -25.26 -17.27 -1.52
N ALA A 20 -25.04 -18.42 -2.17
CA ALA A 20 -25.34 -18.61 -3.57
C ALA A 20 -26.78 -18.14 -3.86
N PHE A 21 -26.92 -17.26 -4.84
CA PHE A 21 -28.20 -16.71 -5.24
C PHE A 21 -28.79 -17.58 -6.34
N GLU A 22 -29.83 -18.35 -6.00
CA GLU A 22 -30.44 -19.32 -6.92
C GLU A 22 -31.11 -18.63 -8.14
N ASP A 23 -31.60 -17.40 -8.00
CA ASP A 23 -32.22 -16.66 -9.10
C ASP A 23 -31.20 -15.82 -9.91
N TYR A 24 -29.89 -16.07 -9.73
CA TYR A 24 -28.87 -15.45 -10.56
C TYR A 24 -28.98 -15.94 -12.01
N PHE A 25 -29.03 -15.00 -12.97
CA PHE A 25 -29.25 -15.31 -14.39
C PHE A 25 -28.12 -16.11 -15.06
N GLY A 26 -26.93 -16.12 -14.46
CA GLY A 26 -25.76 -16.84 -14.95
C GLY A 26 -25.65 -18.25 -14.38
N TYR A 27 -24.44 -18.79 -14.35
CA TYR A 27 -24.19 -20.06 -13.67
C TYR A 27 -24.29 -19.89 -12.15
N ARG A 28 -24.94 -20.85 -11.50
CA ARG A 28 -24.98 -20.95 -10.03
C ARG A 28 -23.55 -21.02 -9.48
N ALA A 29 -23.28 -20.29 -8.41
CA ALA A 29 -22.03 -20.40 -7.68
C ALA A 29 -21.82 -21.84 -7.17
N LEU A 30 -20.58 -22.34 -7.28
CA LEU A 30 -20.22 -23.66 -6.75
C LEU A 30 -20.08 -23.63 -5.22
N ILE A 31 -19.78 -22.46 -4.64
CA ILE A 31 -19.69 -22.27 -3.20
C ILE A 31 -21.05 -21.81 -2.69
N ASP A 32 -21.64 -22.56 -1.78
CA ASP A 32 -22.99 -22.28 -1.27
C ASP A 32 -23.00 -21.11 -0.27
N GLU A 33 -21.95 -20.97 0.55
CA GLU A 33 -21.84 -19.94 1.60
C GLU A 33 -20.41 -19.39 1.64
N VAL A 34 -20.29 -18.06 1.68
CA VAL A 34 -19.02 -17.36 1.93
C VAL A 34 -19.17 -16.51 3.19
N ASN A 35 -18.19 -16.63 4.09
CA ASN A 35 -18.10 -15.84 5.31
C ASN A 35 -16.82 -14.99 5.29
N VAL A 36 -17.00 -13.68 5.35
CA VAL A 36 -15.92 -12.72 5.54
C VAL A 36 -16.00 -12.23 6.98
N TRP A 37 -14.93 -12.48 7.74
CA TRP A 37 -14.83 -12.07 9.15
C TRP A 37 -13.94 -10.85 9.26
N VAL A 38 -14.42 -9.83 9.97
CA VAL A 38 -13.56 -8.72 10.41
C VAL A 38 -12.99 -9.12 11.76
N LEU A 39 -11.72 -9.50 11.75
CA LEU A 39 -10.98 -9.82 12.97
C LEU A 39 -10.51 -8.51 13.62
N PRO A 40 -10.43 -8.43 14.96
CA PRO A 40 -9.73 -7.33 15.62
C PRO A 40 -8.28 -7.26 15.13
N GLU A 41 -7.57 -6.16 15.38
CA GLU A 41 -6.12 -6.07 15.15
C GLU A 41 -5.39 -7.08 16.04
N ILE A 42 -5.26 -8.32 15.57
CA ILE A 42 -4.46 -9.36 16.21
C ILE A 42 -3.13 -9.39 15.44
N SER A 43 -2.20 -8.52 15.85
CA SER A 43 -0.84 -8.33 15.31
C SER A 43 -0.74 -7.75 13.88
N GLU A 44 0.35 -7.02 13.61
CA GLU A 44 0.69 -6.45 12.30
C GLU A 44 1.06 -7.51 11.24
N GLU A 45 1.02 -8.81 11.60
CA GLU A 45 1.23 -9.88 10.65
C GLU A 45 -0.06 -10.14 9.85
N PRO A 46 -0.03 -10.07 8.51
CA PRO A 46 -1.17 -10.38 7.68
C PRO A 46 -1.46 -11.89 7.72
N ASN A 47 -2.11 -12.36 8.79
CA ASN A 47 -2.69 -13.69 8.89
C ASN A 47 -4.02 -13.80 8.11
N GLY A 48 -4.15 -13.05 7.01
CA GLY A 48 -5.30 -13.05 6.12
C GLY A 48 -5.27 -14.27 5.19
N GLY A 49 -5.48 -15.45 5.74
CA GLY A 49 -5.59 -16.68 4.94
C GLY A 49 -6.99 -16.90 4.40
N LEU A 50 -7.13 -17.12 3.09
CA LEU A 50 -8.34 -17.74 2.54
C LEU A 50 -8.38 -19.21 3.01
N THR A 51 -9.36 -19.57 3.84
CA THR A 51 -9.55 -20.97 4.23
C THR A 51 -10.67 -21.57 3.39
N LEU A 52 -10.32 -22.46 2.46
CA LEU A 52 -11.27 -23.28 1.71
C LEU A 52 -11.44 -24.61 2.46
N GLN A 53 -12.62 -24.84 3.04
CA GLN A 53 -12.97 -26.14 3.64
C GLN A 53 -13.85 -26.92 2.66
N GLY A 54 -13.35 -28.06 2.18
CA GLY A 54 -14.09 -29.05 1.40
C GLY A 54 -14.17 -30.39 2.13
N ASN A 55 -14.94 -31.35 1.60
CA ASN A 55 -15.14 -32.69 2.19
C ASN A 55 -13.92 -33.63 2.10
N THR A 56 -12.80 -33.16 1.54
CA THR A 56 -11.53 -33.89 1.40
C THR A 56 -10.40 -33.10 2.05
N GLU A 57 -9.36 -33.81 2.50
CA GLU A 57 -8.24 -33.27 3.29
C GLU A 57 -7.76 -31.89 2.82
N SER A 58 -7.66 -30.93 3.75
CA SER A 58 -7.28 -29.55 3.48
C SER A 58 -5.88 -29.45 2.84
N GLU A 59 -5.82 -29.29 1.52
CA GLU A 59 -4.61 -28.82 0.86
C GLU A 59 -4.36 -27.35 1.21
N LYS A 60 -3.25 -27.05 1.88
CA LYS A 60 -2.75 -25.67 2.05
C LYS A 60 -1.92 -25.30 0.83
N ALA A 61 -2.56 -24.78 -0.20
CA ALA A 61 -1.85 -24.11 -1.29
C ALA A 61 -1.56 -22.65 -0.89
N VAL A 62 -0.29 -22.27 -0.85
CA VAL A 62 0.13 -20.87 -0.71
C VAL A 62 0.35 -20.32 -2.12
N GLU A 63 -0.64 -19.59 -2.63
CA GLU A 63 -0.48 -18.85 -3.88
C GLU A 63 -0.07 -17.41 -3.55
N SER A 64 1.19 -17.06 -3.80
CA SER A 64 1.67 -15.67 -3.75
C SER A 64 1.70 -15.14 -5.17
N ARG A 65 0.84 -14.16 -5.46
CA ARG A 65 0.86 -13.42 -6.72
C ARG A 65 1.36 -12.02 -6.42
N LEU A 66 2.28 -11.52 -7.24
CA LEU A 66 2.66 -10.13 -7.21
C LEU A 66 1.40 -9.30 -7.52
N GLU A 67 1.00 -8.42 -6.61
CA GLU A 67 -0.04 -7.44 -6.91
C GLU A 67 0.47 -6.54 -8.04
N GLU A 68 -0.36 -6.32 -9.06
CA GLU A 68 -0.03 -5.33 -10.08
C GLU A 68 -0.27 -3.95 -9.49
N GLY A 69 0.76 -3.39 -8.86
CA GLY A 69 0.68 -2.11 -8.19
C GLY A 69 2.04 -1.64 -7.71
N CYS A 70 2.09 -0.42 -7.19
CA CYS A 70 3.29 0.07 -6.51
C CYS A 70 2.97 1.14 -5.48
N TYR A 71 3.87 1.25 -4.51
CA TYR A 71 4.01 2.43 -3.69
C TYR A 71 4.77 3.50 -4.45
N TYR A 72 4.31 4.74 -4.37
CA TYR A 72 4.94 5.87 -5.02
C TYR A 72 4.89 7.12 -4.14
N LEU A 73 5.84 8.02 -4.39
CA LEU A 73 5.92 9.32 -3.73
C LEU A 73 5.46 10.42 -4.69
N LEU A 74 4.64 11.34 -4.20
CA LEU A 74 4.31 12.59 -4.89
C LEU A 74 4.95 13.76 -4.17
N PHE A 75 5.59 14.65 -4.91
CA PHE A 75 6.10 15.90 -4.38
C PHE A 75 5.03 16.98 -4.51
N ASP A 76 4.71 17.63 -3.39
CA ASP A 76 3.69 18.67 -3.37
C ASP A 76 4.26 20.01 -3.84
N SER A 77 3.82 20.47 -5.01
CA SER A 77 4.26 21.75 -5.56
C SER A 77 3.82 22.97 -4.75
N ARG A 78 2.86 22.82 -3.81
CA ARG A 78 2.43 23.89 -2.90
C ARG A 78 3.47 24.13 -1.79
N SER A 79 4.30 23.13 -1.47
CA SER A 79 5.43 23.29 -0.55
C SER A 79 6.65 23.86 -1.28
N PRO A 80 7.36 24.85 -0.70
CA PRO A 80 8.66 25.30 -1.21
C PRO A 80 9.70 24.17 -1.36
N LEU A 81 9.70 23.18 -0.46
CA LEU A 81 10.61 22.03 -0.54
C LEU A 81 10.15 21.03 -1.61
N GLY A 82 8.84 20.75 -1.67
CA GLY A 82 8.26 19.88 -2.70
C GLY A 82 8.39 20.44 -4.12
N ALA A 83 8.41 21.76 -4.28
CA ALA A 83 8.67 22.44 -5.55
C ALA A 83 10.17 22.52 -5.92
N ASN A 84 11.09 22.27 -4.99
CA ASN A 84 12.53 22.45 -5.20
C ASN A 84 13.18 21.25 -5.90
N ASP A 85 13.69 21.46 -7.11
CA ASP A 85 14.36 20.43 -7.92
C ASP A 85 15.51 19.70 -7.23
N ALA A 86 16.36 20.42 -6.49
CA ALA A 86 17.50 19.81 -5.82
C ALA A 86 17.03 18.89 -4.68
N VAL A 87 16.01 19.33 -3.93
CA VAL A 87 15.39 18.53 -2.87
C VAL A 87 14.71 17.30 -3.45
N ARG A 88 13.92 17.44 -4.53
CA ARG A 88 13.26 16.31 -5.20
C ARG A 88 14.26 15.27 -5.70
N ARG A 89 15.35 15.70 -6.35
CA ARG A 89 16.41 14.79 -6.84
C ARG A 89 17.09 14.06 -5.69
N TRP A 90 17.47 14.78 -4.63
CA TRP A 90 18.13 14.19 -3.48
C TRP A 90 17.26 13.18 -2.73
N LEU A 91 15.99 13.53 -2.49
CA LEU A 91 15.03 12.61 -1.85
C LEU A 91 14.75 11.39 -2.74
N SER A 92 14.64 11.58 -4.06
CA SER A 92 14.47 10.45 -5.00
C SER A 92 15.69 9.52 -5.03
N TYR A 93 16.89 10.06 -4.88
CA TYR A 93 18.11 9.27 -4.74
C TYR A 93 18.17 8.54 -3.39
N LEU A 94 17.85 9.22 -2.29
CA LEU A 94 17.85 8.63 -0.94
C LEU A 94 16.79 7.52 -0.81
N PHE A 95 15.59 7.75 -1.34
CA PHE A 95 14.46 6.81 -1.29
C PHE A 95 14.38 5.91 -2.52
N GLN A 96 15.52 5.57 -3.10
CA GLN A 96 15.57 4.56 -4.14
C GLN A 96 14.91 3.26 -3.65
N PRO A 97 14.09 2.58 -4.49
CA PRO A 97 13.36 1.38 -4.07
C PRO A 97 14.26 0.28 -3.48
N ALA A 98 15.44 0.07 -4.06
CA ALA A 98 16.42 -0.88 -3.54
C ALA A 98 16.96 -0.49 -2.16
N ASN A 99 17.13 0.81 -1.89
CA ASN A 99 17.58 1.31 -0.61
C ASN A 99 16.49 1.14 0.46
N LEU A 100 15.24 1.47 0.12
CA LEU A 100 14.09 1.23 1.01
C LEU A 100 13.94 -0.25 1.33
N LEU A 101 14.05 -1.13 0.33
CA LEU A 101 13.94 -2.58 0.52
C LEU A 101 15.09 -3.15 1.37
N TYR A 102 16.32 -2.66 1.17
CA TYR A 102 17.48 -3.05 1.98
C TYR A 102 17.27 -2.77 3.48
N HIS A 103 16.63 -1.65 3.80
CA HIS A 103 16.29 -1.26 5.17
C HIS A 103 14.94 -1.82 5.66
N ALA A 104 14.19 -2.53 4.82
CA ALA A 104 12.97 -3.20 5.24
C ALA A 104 13.29 -4.48 6.02
N GLY A 105 12.42 -4.87 6.95
CA GLY A 105 12.56 -6.13 7.69
C GLY A 105 12.44 -7.37 6.80
N GLU A 106 12.93 -8.52 7.26
CA GLU A 106 12.97 -9.79 6.49
C GLU A 106 11.62 -10.16 5.87
N HIS A 107 10.52 -9.93 6.61
CA HIS A 107 9.16 -10.16 6.12
C HIS A 107 8.85 -9.40 4.82
N TYR A 108 9.29 -8.15 4.71
CA TYR A 108 9.05 -7.30 3.55
C TYR A 108 10.05 -7.58 2.42
N GLN A 109 11.29 -7.93 2.75
CA GLN A 109 12.30 -8.27 1.75
C GLN A 109 11.92 -9.49 0.89
N GLY A 110 11.18 -10.44 1.45
CA GLY A 110 10.67 -11.60 0.71
C GLY A 110 9.43 -11.33 -0.15
N ASN A 111 8.70 -10.24 0.11
CA ASN A 111 7.37 -9.99 -0.45
C ASN A 111 7.27 -8.71 -1.29
N TRP A 112 8.17 -7.74 -1.09
CA TRP A 112 8.21 -6.50 -1.85
C TRP A 112 9.24 -6.55 -2.96
N PHE A 113 8.91 -5.89 -4.07
CA PHE A 113 9.77 -5.82 -5.24
C PHE A 113 10.05 -4.36 -5.60
N PRO A 114 11.30 -4.00 -5.97
CA PRO A 114 11.64 -2.66 -6.39
C PRO A 114 10.82 -2.19 -7.61
N ALA A 115 10.04 -1.12 -7.45
CA ALA A 115 9.31 -0.48 -8.54
C ALA A 115 10.14 0.65 -9.17
N TYR A 116 10.48 0.54 -10.46
CA TYR A 116 11.27 1.55 -11.18
C TYR A 116 10.43 2.49 -12.07
N GLY A 117 9.11 2.38 -11.97
CA GLY A 117 8.13 3.23 -12.61
C GLY A 117 6.72 2.80 -12.22
N LEU A 118 5.74 3.58 -12.69
CA LEU A 118 4.33 3.37 -12.36
C LEU A 118 3.74 2.17 -13.10
N LEU A 119 4.23 1.89 -14.32
CA LEU A 119 3.78 0.75 -15.11
C LEU A 119 4.79 -0.39 -15.03
N PRO A 120 4.34 -1.65 -14.99
CA PRO A 120 5.23 -2.80 -15.08
C PRO A 120 6.15 -2.65 -16.30
N ARG A 121 7.46 -2.84 -16.09
CA ARG A 121 8.51 -2.80 -17.13
C ARG A 121 8.84 -1.40 -17.69
N TRP A 122 8.24 -0.32 -17.18
CA TRP A 122 8.64 1.04 -17.52
C TRP A 122 9.62 1.59 -16.48
N HIS A 123 10.88 1.78 -16.88
CA HIS A 123 11.92 2.36 -16.03
C HIS A 123 12.00 3.87 -16.30
N HIS A 124 11.44 4.69 -15.41
CA HIS A 124 11.43 6.14 -15.60
C HIS A 124 12.55 6.86 -14.85
N ALA A 125 13.16 6.21 -13.84
CA ALA A 125 14.09 6.85 -12.91
C ALA A 125 15.56 6.72 -13.34
N SER A 126 16.15 7.82 -13.84
CA SER A 126 17.59 8.04 -13.84
C SER A 126 17.99 8.68 -12.50
N ASN A 127 18.20 7.87 -11.47
CA ASN A 127 18.62 8.38 -10.17
C ASN A 127 20.15 8.40 -10.09
N HIS A 128 20.71 9.60 -10.23
CA HIS A 128 22.14 9.84 -10.03
C HIS A 128 22.39 10.26 -8.58
N ALA A 129 23.53 9.82 -8.04
CA ALA A 129 24.01 10.31 -6.75
C ALA A 129 24.10 11.84 -6.77
N CYS A 130 23.56 12.47 -5.74
CA CYS A 130 23.62 13.90 -5.56
C CYS A 130 23.79 14.25 -4.07
N GLU A 131 24.34 15.43 -3.82
CA GLU A 131 24.57 15.91 -2.47
C GLU A 131 23.29 16.42 -1.82
N LYS A 132 23.23 16.35 -0.49
CA LYS A 132 22.14 16.91 0.31
C LYS A 132 22.07 18.43 0.07
N PRO A 133 20.89 19.00 -0.27
CA PRO A 133 20.72 20.44 -0.37
C PRO A 133 21.05 21.16 0.94
N ALA A 134 21.75 22.30 0.84
CA ALA A 134 22.10 23.11 2.00
C ALA A 134 20.84 23.63 2.72
N GLY A 135 20.86 23.60 4.06
CA GLY A 135 19.76 24.08 4.90
C GLY A 135 18.54 23.14 4.98
N LEU A 136 18.62 21.94 4.40
CA LEU A 136 17.55 20.94 4.55
C LEU A 136 17.62 20.31 5.94
N GLU A 137 16.72 20.72 6.83
CA GLU A 137 16.68 20.27 8.23
C GLU A 137 15.46 19.41 8.54
N THR A 138 14.31 19.70 7.92
CA THR A 138 13.05 18.99 8.15
C THR A 138 12.32 18.75 6.84
N VAL A 139 11.67 17.59 6.73
CA VAL A 139 10.80 17.19 5.61
C VAL A 139 9.50 16.64 6.19
N THR A 140 8.37 16.98 5.57
CA THR A 140 7.05 16.50 5.93
C THR A 140 6.60 15.40 4.97
N LEU A 141 6.19 14.26 5.51
CA LEU A 141 5.60 13.14 4.80
C LEU A 141 4.15 12.96 5.24
N THR A 142 3.24 12.85 4.27
CA THR A 142 1.81 12.62 4.54
C THR A 142 1.33 11.33 3.89
N TYR A 143 0.53 10.54 4.60
CA TYR A 143 -0.11 9.32 4.08
C TYR A 143 -1.42 8.97 4.78
N TYR A 144 -2.21 8.08 4.16
CA TYR A 144 -3.44 7.54 4.73
C TYR A 144 -3.15 6.63 5.92
N ARG A 145 -3.79 6.90 7.06
CA ARG A 145 -3.43 6.35 8.37
C ARG A 145 -3.65 4.84 8.54
N ASP A 146 -4.59 4.25 7.81
CA ASP A 146 -4.98 2.85 7.98
C ASP A 146 -4.28 1.90 6.98
N HIS A 147 -3.26 2.39 6.27
CA HIS A 147 -2.40 1.55 5.44
C HIS A 147 -1.15 1.16 6.22
N VAL A 148 -1.09 -0.10 6.67
CA VAL A 148 -0.02 -0.60 7.57
C VAL A 148 1.36 -0.42 6.93
N GLU A 149 1.49 -0.75 5.65
CA GLU A 149 2.73 -0.63 4.88
C GLU A 149 3.23 0.81 4.78
N HIS A 150 2.33 1.82 4.77
CA HIS A 150 2.75 3.22 4.80
C HIS A 150 3.47 3.58 6.10
N ARG A 151 3.05 3.02 7.25
CA ARG A 151 3.73 3.23 8.53
C ARG A 151 5.15 2.63 8.50
N VAL A 152 5.30 1.45 7.91
CA VAL A 152 6.60 0.79 7.75
C VAL A 152 7.52 1.59 6.83
N ILE A 153 7.05 1.95 5.63
CA ILE A 153 7.82 2.76 4.67
C ILE A 153 8.18 4.11 5.30
N GLY A 154 7.24 4.77 5.97
CA GLY A 154 7.48 6.02 6.69
C GLY A 154 8.52 5.89 7.80
N GLY A 155 8.54 4.77 8.51
CA GLY A 155 9.58 4.44 9.50
C GLY A 155 10.96 4.32 8.87
N ILE A 156 11.09 3.58 7.77
CA ILE A 156 12.35 3.44 7.02
C ILE A 156 12.83 4.80 6.50
N MET A 157 11.92 5.60 5.92
CA MET A 157 12.25 6.94 5.42
C MET A 157 12.73 7.87 6.53
N ARG A 158 12.14 7.79 7.73
CA ARG A 158 12.56 8.56 8.90
C ARG A 158 14.00 8.21 9.28
N ASP A 159 14.34 6.94 9.32
CA ASP A 159 15.67 6.48 9.73
C ASP A 159 16.74 6.86 8.70
N LEU A 160 16.42 6.74 7.40
CA LEU A 160 17.26 7.19 6.30
C LEU A 160 17.53 8.70 6.35
N LEU A 161 16.51 9.51 6.61
CA LEU A 161 16.67 10.96 6.76
C LEU A 161 17.47 11.34 8.00
N ALA A 162 17.26 10.62 9.11
CA ALA A 162 17.97 10.86 10.37
C ALA A 162 19.49 10.62 10.23
N ALA A 163 19.92 9.64 9.43
CA ALA A 163 21.33 9.42 9.09
C ALA A 163 21.98 10.64 8.39
N HIS A 164 21.18 11.47 7.73
CA HIS A 164 21.60 12.73 7.10
C HIS A 164 21.23 13.97 7.92
N GLN A 165 20.89 13.81 9.21
CA GLN A 165 20.49 14.90 10.11
C GLN A 165 19.30 15.70 9.56
N VAL A 166 18.36 15.01 8.89
CA VAL A 166 17.08 15.58 8.47
C VAL A 166 15.98 14.94 9.32
N LYS A 167 15.14 15.76 9.95
CA LYS A 167 13.96 15.30 10.67
C LYS A 167 12.84 14.98 9.68
N LEU A 168 12.20 13.83 9.82
CA LEU A 168 10.95 13.52 9.13
C LEU A 168 9.76 13.77 10.06
N GLU A 169 8.86 14.67 9.66
CA GLU A 169 7.57 14.86 10.31
C GLU A 169 6.50 14.10 9.53
N ILE A 170 5.81 13.19 10.21
CA ILE A 170 4.80 12.33 9.59
C ILE A 170 3.41 12.85 9.95
N GLN A 171 2.58 13.11 8.93
CA GLN A 171 1.17 13.43 9.06
C GLN A 171 0.34 12.24 8.61
N GLU A 172 -0.33 11.60 9.56
CA GLU A 172 -1.29 10.53 9.28
C GLU A 172 -2.69 11.13 9.13
N LEU A 173 -3.33 10.88 7.98
CA LEU A 173 -4.64 11.45 7.67
C LEU A 173 -5.72 10.38 7.57
N GLU A 174 -6.93 10.78 7.98
CA GLU A 174 -8.16 10.08 7.63
C GLU A 174 -8.41 10.11 6.12
N TYR A 175 -9.17 9.13 5.62
CA TYR A 175 -9.43 8.96 4.19
C TYR A 175 -9.93 10.25 3.52
N ASP A 176 -10.89 10.91 4.15
CA ASP A 176 -11.52 12.12 3.62
C ASP A 176 -10.54 13.28 3.42
N ALA A 177 -9.67 13.51 4.40
CA ALA A 177 -8.66 14.58 4.34
C ALA A 177 -7.53 14.24 3.36
N TRP A 178 -7.10 12.96 3.34
CA TRP A 178 -6.10 12.45 2.41
C TRP A 178 -6.58 12.52 0.96
N HIS A 179 -7.79 12.01 0.68
CA HIS A 179 -8.39 11.99 -0.66
C HIS A 179 -8.57 13.40 -1.23
N ARG A 180 -8.89 14.38 -0.38
CA ARG A 180 -9.05 15.78 -0.81
C ARG A 180 -7.74 16.58 -0.84
N GLY A 181 -6.64 16.03 -0.32
CA GLY A 181 -5.34 16.72 -0.27
C GLY A 181 -5.39 18.03 0.51
N GLU A 182 -6.16 18.08 1.60
CA GLU A 182 -6.48 19.32 2.33
C GLU A 182 -5.26 19.99 2.97
N VAL A 183 -4.29 19.20 3.42
CA VAL A 183 -3.05 19.70 4.02
C VAL A 183 -1.99 19.96 2.95
N VAL A 184 -0.96 20.73 3.33
CA VAL A 184 0.27 20.87 2.52
C VAL A 184 1.34 19.99 3.16
N SER A 185 1.96 19.14 2.36
CA SER A 185 3.08 18.28 2.74
C SER A 185 4.28 18.59 1.86
N ASP A 186 5.48 18.07 2.14
CA ASP A 186 6.58 18.11 1.16
C ASP A 186 6.48 16.91 0.22
N ILE A 187 6.16 15.75 0.79
CA ILE A 187 6.00 14.48 0.12
C ILE A 187 4.69 13.81 0.55
N TRP A 188 4.03 13.14 -0.37
CA TRP A 188 2.90 12.25 -0.11
C TRP A 188 3.28 10.82 -0.48
N LEU A 189 3.04 9.87 0.41
CA LEU A 189 3.19 8.44 0.13
C LEU A 189 1.82 7.84 -0.17
N ASN A 190 1.72 7.18 -1.32
CA ASN A 190 0.50 6.58 -1.83
C ASN A 190 0.79 5.22 -2.46
N SER A 191 -0.27 4.46 -2.71
CA SER A 191 -0.27 3.22 -3.48
C SER A 191 -1.24 3.30 -4.65
N VAL A 192 -0.97 2.54 -5.71
CA VAL A 192 -1.88 2.33 -6.83
C VAL A 192 -1.89 0.86 -7.19
N ASN A 193 -3.08 0.31 -7.38
CA ASN A 193 -3.29 -1.06 -7.84
C ASN A 193 -3.96 -1.01 -9.22
N PHE A 194 -3.41 -1.76 -10.16
CA PHE A 194 -3.90 -1.96 -11.50
C PHE A 194 -4.64 -3.29 -11.56
N THR A 195 -5.84 -3.27 -12.12
CA THR A 195 -6.55 -4.50 -12.48
C THR A 195 -6.11 -4.92 -13.87
N LEU A 196 -5.65 -6.15 -14.02
CA LEU A 196 -5.46 -6.74 -15.34
C LEU A 196 -6.78 -6.67 -16.13
N PRO A 197 -6.75 -6.26 -17.41
CA PRO A 197 -7.94 -6.37 -18.25
C PRO A 197 -8.35 -7.84 -18.31
N ILE A 198 -9.66 -8.07 -18.09
CA ILE A 198 -10.31 -9.37 -18.12
C ILE A 198 -10.39 -9.89 -19.56
#